data_AF-A0A379S2U2-F1
#
_entry.id   AF-A0A379S2U2-F1
#
_cell.length_a   1.000
_cell.length_b   1.000
_cell.length_c   1.000
_cell.angle_alpha   90.00
_cell.angle_beta   90.00
_cell.angle_gamma   90.00
#
_symmetry.space_group_name_H-M   'P 1'
#
loop_
_entity.id
_entity.type
_entity.pdbx_description
1 polymer ?
#
loop_
_entity_poly.entity_id
_entity_poly.type
_entity_poly.pdbx_seq_one_letter_code
_entity_poly.pdbx_strand_id
1 'polypeptide(L)'
;MDEAETPRMWLFKDKGGDGVHINNGNDGGGDFIFGKEGSFYAPLAVRAGGSKMLSVRSDNNSALSAHFNLWGGGNRPTVIELDDEQGWHLYSQRNPDGTISFTVNGIVYCTALNVGGAIYQNNGDIYGSVWGNSWLSTWIHNNVVRGVRLGPVALSGGLWRDFQLGGGQVVTGFHTDGKWEMEGDDDKVYYRPVQYLVGDTWVTAPSV
;
A
#
# COMPACT_ATOMS: atom_id res chain seq x y z
N MET A 1 -32.46 -58.92 -15.13
CA MET A 1 -33.05 -58.10 -14.05
C MET A 1 -33.44 -56.80 -14.68
N ASP A 2 -34.72 -56.43 -14.58
CA ASP A 2 -35.28 -55.22 -15.16
C ASP A 2 -34.63 -53.98 -14.57
N GLU A 3 -34.49 -52.90 -15.34
CA GLU A 3 -34.12 -51.58 -14.80
C GLU A 3 -35.24 -50.96 -13.92
N ALA A 4 -36.25 -51.76 -13.57
CA ALA A 4 -37.35 -51.45 -12.68
C ALA A 4 -37.03 -51.67 -11.17
N GLU A 5 -35.82 -52.07 -10.77
CA GLU A 5 -35.60 -52.59 -9.40
C GLU A 5 -34.88 -51.69 -8.37
N THR A 6 -34.45 -50.46 -8.70
CA THR A 6 -33.95 -49.54 -7.63
C THR A 6 -34.45 -48.10 -7.80
N PRO A 7 -34.97 -47.47 -6.72
CA PRO A 7 -35.34 -46.07 -6.74
C PRO A 7 -34.14 -45.21 -7.12
N ARG A 8 -34.30 -44.49 -8.22
CA ARG A 8 -33.27 -43.61 -8.77
C ARG A 8 -33.24 -42.24 -8.09
N MET A 9 -34.27 -41.90 -7.32
CA MET A 9 -34.42 -40.62 -6.60
C MET A 9 -35.51 -40.78 -5.56
N TRP A 10 -35.42 -39.97 -4.50
CA TRP A 10 -36.44 -39.88 -3.49
C TRP A 10 -36.52 -38.44 -3.00
N LEU A 11 -37.65 -37.83 -3.34
CA LEU A 11 -38.16 -36.63 -2.71
C LEU A 11 -39.07 -37.11 -1.61
N PHE A 12 -38.74 -36.75 -0.40
CA PHE A 12 -39.56 -37.17 0.69
C PHE A 12 -39.69 -36.02 1.66
N LYS A 13 -40.95 -35.77 1.94
CA LYS A 13 -41.34 -35.17 3.18
C LYS A 13 -41.98 -36.29 3.94
N ASP A 14 -41.17 -37.03 4.67
CA ASP A 14 -41.74 -38.00 5.57
C ASP A 14 -42.68 -37.28 6.53
N LYS A 15 -43.69 -38.01 7.03
CA LYS A 15 -44.58 -37.48 8.06
C LYS A 15 -43.71 -37.06 9.24
N GLY A 16 -43.52 -35.74 9.32
CA GLY A 16 -42.56 -35.12 10.23
C GLY A 16 -41.16 -34.72 9.73
N GLY A 17 -40.66 -35.00 8.50
CA GLY A 17 -39.24 -34.81 8.02
C GLY A 17 -38.64 -33.39 7.98
N ASP A 18 -37.39 -33.22 7.50
CA ASP A 18 -36.53 -32.03 7.72
C ASP A 18 -36.91 -30.75 6.97
N GLY A 19 -38.00 -30.85 6.25
CA GLY A 19 -38.18 -30.04 5.09
C GLY A 19 -38.24 -31.00 3.93
N VAL A 20 -38.14 -30.41 2.78
CA VAL A 20 -38.27 -31.21 1.58
C VAL A 20 -36.87 -31.74 1.32
N HIS A 21 -36.65 -32.98 1.74
CA HIS A 21 -35.44 -33.74 1.43
C HIS A 21 -35.48 -34.16 -0.02
N ILE A 22 -34.31 -34.13 -0.64
CA ILE A 22 -34.16 -34.48 -2.04
C ILE A 22 -32.88 -35.31 -2.16
N ASN A 23 -33.01 -36.60 -2.42
CA ASN A 23 -31.93 -37.59 -2.52
C ASN A 23 -31.86 -38.23 -3.91
N ASN A 24 -30.66 -38.61 -4.35
CA ASN A 24 -30.36 -39.25 -5.64
C ASN A 24 -30.48 -40.78 -5.68
N GLY A 25 -31.20 -41.38 -4.74
CA GLY A 25 -31.38 -42.83 -4.78
C GLY A 25 -30.04 -43.55 -4.66
N ASN A 26 -29.95 -44.68 -5.35
CA ASN A 26 -28.75 -45.51 -5.33
C ASN A 26 -27.55 -44.90 -6.09
N ASP A 27 -27.78 -43.82 -6.85
CA ASP A 27 -26.76 -43.17 -7.69
C ASP A 27 -25.87 -42.18 -6.89
N GLY A 28 -26.29 -41.71 -5.70
CA GLY A 28 -25.44 -40.95 -4.78
C GLY A 28 -25.28 -39.44 -5.09
N GLY A 29 -24.48 -38.73 -4.28
CA GLY A 29 -24.32 -37.25 -4.34
C GLY A 29 -24.83 -36.49 -3.11
N GLY A 30 -25.50 -37.17 -2.17
CA GLY A 30 -26.06 -36.58 -0.95
C GLY A 30 -27.29 -35.69 -1.21
N ASP A 31 -27.92 -35.23 -0.13
CA ASP A 31 -29.27 -34.67 -0.23
C ASP A 31 -29.29 -33.16 -0.18
N PHE A 32 -30.12 -32.56 -1.02
CA PHE A 32 -30.45 -31.16 -0.88
C PHE A 32 -31.68 -31.02 0.00
N ILE A 33 -31.66 -30.00 0.86
CA ILE A 33 -32.70 -29.82 1.88
C ILE A 33 -33.11 -28.37 1.91
N PHE A 34 -34.40 -28.14 1.65
CA PHE A 34 -35.07 -26.91 1.99
C PHE A 34 -35.73 -27.08 3.34
N GLY A 35 -35.12 -26.48 4.34
CA GLY A 35 -35.63 -26.53 5.69
C GLY A 35 -36.98 -25.83 5.70
N LYS A 36 -38.00 -26.53 6.18
CA LYS A 36 -39.27 -25.87 6.56
C LYS A 36 -39.07 -24.67 7.51
N GLU A 37 -37.87 -24.58 8.09
CA GLU A 37 -37.36 -23.52 8.95
C GLU A 37 -36.74 -22.29 8.20
N GLY A 38 -36.65 -22.23 6.85
CA GLY A 38 -36.30 -21.01 6.08
C GLY A 38 -34.86 -20.89 5.53
N SER A 39 -34.06 -21.95 5.66
CA SER A 39 -32.67 -22.04 5.17
C SER A 39 -32.50 -23.13 4.09
N PHE A 40 -31.28 -23.24 3.57
CA PHE A 40 -30.94 -24.14 2.47
C PHE A 40 -29.61 -24.87 2.69
N TYR A 41 -29.61 -26.18 2.43
CA TYR A 41 -28.44 -27.05 2.44
C TYR A 41 -28.11 -27.60 1.05
N ALA A 42 -26.80 -27.67 0.75
CA ALA A 42 -26.24 -28.32 -0.42
C ALA A 42 -25.16 -29.36 -0.01
N PRO A 43 -25.19 -30.57 -0.60
CA PRO A 43 -24.44 -31.74 -0.14
C PRO A 43 -22.95 -31.77 -0.48
N LEU A 44 -22.45 -30.89 -1.35
CA LEU A 44 -21.02 -30.85 -1.69
C LEU A 44 -20.28 -29.62 -1.16
N ALA A 45 -20.85 -28.43 -1.30
CA ALA A 45 -20.23 -27.24 -0.73
C ALA A 45 -21.27 -26.37 -0.04
N VAL A 46 -21.25 -26.53 1.29
CA VAL A 46 -21.44 -25.47 2.28
C VAL A 46 -20.48 -25.75 3.44
N ARG A 47 -19.17 -25.52 3.28
CA ARG A 47 -18.18 -25.82 4.32
C ARG A 47 -17.63 -24.55 4.96
N ALA A 48 -17.89 -24.39 6.27
CA ALA A 48 -17.60 -23.20 7.08
C ALA A 48 -16.92 -23.53 8.43
N GLY A 49 -15.82 -24.30 8.43
CA GLY A 49 -14.94 -24.47 9.61
C GLY A 49 -14.51 -25.92 9.97
N GLY A 50 -13.82 -26.07 11.12
CA GLY A 50 -13.15 -27.28 11.67
C GLY A 50 -12.92 -27.21 13.22
N SER A 51 -11.67 -27.18 13.75
CA SER A 51 -11.39 -26.88 15.19
C SER A 51 -11.63 -25.41 15.60
N LYS A 52 -11.94 -24.57 14.61
CA LYS A 52 -12.39 -23.18 14.73
C LYS A 52 -13.62 -23.00 13.85
N MET A 53 -14.53 -22.15 14.29
CA MET A 53 -15.81 -21.86 13.64
C MET A 53 -15.71 -20.61 12.75
N LEU A 54 -16.40 -20.61 11.61
CA LEU A 54 -16.71 -19.42 10.81
C LEU A 54 -18.17 -18.99 11.09
N SER A 55 -18.39 -17.80 11.66
CA SER A 55 -19.74 -17.29 12.00
C SER A 55 -20.19 -16.15 11.08
N VAL A 56 -21.44 -16.21 10.62
CA VAL A 56 -22.19 -15.07 10.07
C VAL A 56 -23.14 -14.59 11.18
N ARG A 57 -22.95 -13.38 11.69
CA ARG A 57 -23.63 -12.88 12.89
C ARG A 57 -24.04 -11.42 12.74
N SER A 58 -25.17 -11.06 13.35
CA SER A 58 -25.60 -9.69 13.60
C SER A 58 -25.75 -9.47 15.10
N ASP A 59 -25.20 -8.35 15.62
CA ASP A 59 -25.45 -7.90 17.00
C ASP A 59 -26.71 -7.02 17.12
N ASN A 60 -27.46 -6.88 16.02
CA ASN A 60 -28.75 -6.17 15.92
C ASN A 60 -28.70 -4.70 16.39
N ASN A 61 -27.55 -4.05 16.25
CA ASN A 61 -27.32 -2.63 16.55
C ASN A 61 -26.87 -1.84 15.32
N SER A 62 -26.68 -2.51 14.18
CA SER A 62 -26.43 -1.85 12.90
C SER A 62 -27.67 -1.06 12.51
N ALA A 63 -27.48 0.15 11.97
CA ALA A 63 -28.57 0.95 11.43
C ALA A 63 -29.12 0.37 10.12
N LEU A 64 -28.32 -0.41 9.39
CA LEU A 64 -28.62 -0.98 8.09
C LEU A 64 -28.26 -2.47 8.04
N SER A 65 -28.87 -3.21 7.12
CA SER A 65 -28.46 -4.56 6.78
C SER A 65 -27.07 -4.59 6.15
N ALA A 66 -26.33 -5.69 6.34
CA ALA A 66 -25.07 -5.93 5.65
C ALA A 66 -25.20 -7.18 4.77
N HIS A 67 -24.63 -7.13 3.58
CA HIS A 67 -24.72 -8.22 2.61
C HIS A 67 -23.35 -8.70 2.16
N PHE A 68 -23.27 -9.98 1.83
CA PHE A 68 -22.12 -10.61 1.17
C PHE A 68 -22.60 -11.24 -0.12
N ASN A 69 -22.22 -10.62 -1.23
CA ASN A 69 -22.87 -10.83 -2.51
C ASN A 69 -21.90 -11.45 -3.52
N LEU A 70 -22.38 -12.42 -4.28
CA LEU A 70 -21.72 -12.94 -5.47
C LEU A 70 -22.58 -12.56 -6.68
N TRP A 71 -22.03 -11.71 -7.54
CA TRP A 71 -22.70 -11.25 -8.75
C TRP A 71 -21.70 -11.03 -9.90
N GLY A 72 -22.14 -10.66 -11.10
CA GLY A 72 -21.25 -10.37 -12.23
C GLY A 72 -21.99 -9.99 -13.52
N GLY A 73 -21.26 -9.54 -14.55
CA GLY A 73 -21.78 -9.13 -15.87
C GLY A 73 -20.67 -8.90 -16.92
N GLY A 74 -21.02 -8.44 -18.14
CA GLY A 74 -20.09 -8.40 -19.30
C GLY A 74 -18.76 -7.68 -19.05
N ASN A 75 -18.79 -6.46 -18.50
CA ASN A 75 -17.57 -5.70 -18.15
C ASN A 75 -17.01 -6.06 -16.76
N ARG A 76 -17.70 -6.92 -15.99
CA ARG A 76 -17.33 -7.33 -14.62
C ARG A 76 -17.63 -8.83 -14.42
N PRO A 77 -16.88 -9.74 -15.09
CA PRO A 77 -17.18 -11.18 -15.14
C PRO A 77 -17.55 -11.87 -13.82
N THR A 78 -16.93 -11.50 -12.71
CA THR A 78 -17.24 -12.04 -11.37
C THR A 78 -16.89 -10.99 -10.34
N VAL A 79 -17.83 -10.69 -9.43
CA VAL A 79 -17.70 -9.74 -8.35
C VAL A 79 -18.10 -10.42 -7.04
N ILE A 80 -17.22 -10.34 -6.05
CA ILE A 80 -17.52 -10.69 -4.67
C ILE A 80 -17.55 -9.37 -3.90
N GLU A 81 -18.71 -8.99 -3.36
CA GLU A 81 -18.99 -7.65 -2.84
C GLU A 81 -19.53 -7.67 -1.41
N LEU A 82 -19.14 -6.66 -0.64
CA LEU A 82 -19.75 -6.30 0.64
C LEU A 82 -20.46 -4.95 0.47
N ASP A 83 -21.72 -4.89 0.87
CA ASP A 83 -22.56 -3.69 0.80
C ASP A 83 -23.58 -3.63 1.95
N ASP A 84 -24.28 -2.50 2.02
CA ASP A 84 -25.47 -2.29 2.84
C ASP A 84 -26.61 -1.65 2.02
N GLU A 85 -27.68 -1.23 2.69
CA GLU A 85 -28.84 -0.58 2.06
C GLU A 85 -28.54 0.78 1.41
N GLN A 86 -27.39 1.39 1.70
CA GLN A 86 -26.98 2.71 1.21
C GLN A 86 -25.86 2.64 0.16
N GLY A 87 -25.14 1.52 0.04
CA GLY A 87 -24.21 1.29 -1.06
C GLY A 87 -23.12 0.26 -0.76
N TRP A 88 -22.25 0.06 -1.75
CA TRP A 88 -21.14 -0.88 -1.67
C TRP A 88 -19.98 -0.32 -0.84
N HIS A 89 -19.33 -1.20 -0.08
CA HIS A 89 -18.17 -0.90 0.75
C HIS A 89 -16.89 -1.34 0.06
N LEU A 90 -16.83 -2.58 -0.38
CA LEU A 90 -15.68 -3.13 -1.10
C LEU A 90 -16.07 -4.30 -1.99
N TYR A 91 -15.27 -4.56 -3.03
CA TYR A 91 -15.39 -5.77 -3.83
C TYR A 91 -14.05 -6.23 -4.40
N SER A 92 -13.96 -7.53 -4.67
CA SER A 92 -12.98 -8.10 -5.58
C SER A 92 -13.69 -8.44 -6.89
N GLN A 93 -13.12 -8.05 -8.04
CA GLN A 93 -13.64 -8.42 -9.35
C GLN A 93 -12.58 -9.00 -10.29
N ARG A 94 -13.00 -9.91 -11.17
CA ARG A 94 -12.26 -10.27 -12.38
C ARG A 94 -12.70 -9.35 -13.53
N ASN A 95 -11.74 -8.77 -14.26
CA ASN A 95 -11.93 -7.87 -15.41
C ASN A 95 -12.02 -8.64 -16.73
N PRO A 96 -12.50 -8.00 -17.83
CA PRO A 96 -12.62 -8.65 -19.15
C PRO A 96 -11.28 -9.14 -19.74
N ASP A 97 -10.18 -8.46 -19.41
CA ASP A 97 -8.82 -8.85 -19.81
C ASP A 97 -8.22 -9.96 -18.92
N GLY A 98 -9.01 -10.52 -18.00
CA GLY A 98 -8.60 -11.56 -17.07
C GLY A 98 -7.88 -11.04 -15.82
N THR A 99 -7.56 -9.75 -15.74
CA THR A 99 -6.95 -9.14 -14.54
C THR A 99 -7.94 -9.12 -13.36
N ILE A 100 -7.45 -8.86 -12.16
CA ILE A 100 -8.27 -8.76 -10.94
C ILE A 100 -8.13 -7.36 -10.35
N SER A 101 -9.23 -6.78 -9.91
CA SER A 101 -9.25 -5.52 -9.16
C SER A 101 -9.89 -5.73 -7.80
N PHE A 102 -9.25 -5.20 -6.76
CA PHE A 102 -9.83 -5.10 -5.41
C PHE A 102 -10.07 -3.62 -5.11
N THR A 103 -11.33 -3.25 -4.91
CA THR A 103 -11.75 -1.84 -4.80
C THR A 103 -12.42 -1.60 -3.45
N VAL A 104 -12.10 -0.47 -2.81
CA VAL A 104 -12.69 -0.04 -1.54
C VAL A 104 -13.32 1.35 -1.73
N ASN A 105 -14.60 1.49 -1.37
CA ASN A 105 -15.35 2.74 -1.35
C ASN A 105 -15.12 3.50 -0.03
N GLY A 106 -13.87 3.83 0.26
CA GLY A 106 -13.51 4.44 1.54
C GLY A 106 -12.01 4.47 1.78
N ILE A 107 -11.65 4.59 3.06
CA ILE A 107 -10.25 4.66 3.50
C ILE A 107 -9.80 3.27 3.97
N VAL A 108 -8.65 2.81 3.48
CA VAL A 108 -8.00 1.58 3.95
C VAL A 108 -7.00 1.93 5.05
N TYR A 109 -7.32 1.58 6.29
CA TYR A 109 -6.38 1.68 7.42
C TYR A 109 -5.58 0.38 7.55
N CYS A 110 -4.26 0.46 7.43
CA CYS A 110 -3.35 -0.66 7.61
C CYS A 110 -2.10 -0.22 8.36
N THR A 111 -1.42 -1.17 9.03
CA THR A 111 -0.08 -0.90 9.57
C THR A 111 0.93 -0.77 8.44
N ALA A 112 0.83 -1.63 7.43
CA ALA A 112 1.60 -1.55 6.20
C ALA A 112 0.81 -2.14 5.03
N LEU A 113 1.00 -1.60 3.82
CA LEU A 113 0.53 -2.17 2.56
C LEU A 113 1.74 -2.75 1.80
N ASN A 114 1.80 -4.07 1.68
CA ASN A 114 2.83 -4.76 0.92
C ASN A 114 2.33 -5.04 -0.52
N VAL A 115 3.02 -4.50 -1.51
CA VAL A 115 2.71 -4.63 -2.94
C VAL A 115 3.92 -5.24 -3.65
N GLY A 116 3.90 -6.56 -3.81
CA GLY A 116 5.04 -7.30 -4.37
C GLY A 116 6.26 -7.19 -3.45
N GLY A 117 7.29 -6.45 -3.89
CA GLY A 117 8.49 -6.19 -3.10
C GLY A 117 8.51 -4.82 -2.39
N ALA A 118 7.49 -3.98 -2.61
CA ALA A 118 7.40 -2.65 -2.01
C ALA A 118 6.51 -2.66 -0.78
N ILE A 119 6.84 -1.83 0.22
CA ILE A 119 6.04 -1.70 1.45
C ILE A 119 5.73 -0.22 1.68
N TYR A 120 4.46 0.14 1.77
CA TYR A 120 4.01 1.45 2.23
C TYR A 120 3.70 1.35 3.73
N GLN A 121 4.42 2.11 4.55
CA GLN A 121 4.31 2.07 6.01
C GLN A 121 3.32 3.12 6.52
N ASN A 122 2.68 2.85 7.66
CA ASN A 122 1.74 3.78 8.29
C ASN A 122 2.32 5.14 8.75
N ASN A 123 3.65 5.31 8.69
CA ASN A 123 4.33 6.59 8.94
C ASN A 123 4.60 7.40 7.65
N GLY A 124 4.15 6.93 6.49
CA GLY A 124 4.36 7.56 5.18
C GLY A 124 5.66 7.16 4.48
N ASP A 125 6.49 6.31 5.08
CA ASP A 125 7.71 5.81 4.45
C ASP A 125 7.42 4.68 3.44
N ILE A 126 8.31 4.51 2.47
CA ILE A 126 8.16 3.55 1.38
C ILE A 126 9.43 2.72 1.26
N TYR A 127 9.35 1.41 1.48
CA TYR A 127 10.43 0.48 1.21
C TYR A 127 10.36 -0.03 -0.23
N GLY A 128 11.52 -0.25 -0.87
CA GLY A 128 11.57 -0.91 -2.17
C GLY A 128 12.97 -1.06 -2.77
N SER A 129 13.09 -1.91 -3.79
CA SER A 129 14.36 -2.17 -4.48
C SER A 129 14.92 -0.96 -5.22
N VAL A 130 14.05 -0.05 -5.69
CA VAL A 130 14.47 1.21 -6.34
C VAL A 130 15.21 2.15 -5.37
N TRP A 131 15.00 1.98 -4.06
CA TRP A 131 15.71 2.68 -2.99
C TRP A 131 16.93 1.90 -2.48
N GLY A 132 17.40 0.89 -3.23
CA GLY A 132 18.52 0.03 -2.84
C GLY A 132 18.16 -0.99 -1.76
N ASN A 133 16.92 -1.51 -1.78
CA ASN A 133 16.37 -2.38 -0.73
C ASN A 133 16.38 -1.70 0.65
N SER A 134 16.03 -0.41 0.67
CA SER A 134 15.98 0.44 1.86
C SER A 134 14.68 1.25 1.87
N TRP A 135 14.46 1.99 2.96
CA TRP A 135 13.40 2.98 3.07
C TRP A 135 13.71 4.23 2.25
N LEU A 136 12.68 4.80 1.62
CA LEU A 136 12.74 6.04 0.86
C LEU A 136 13.30 7.18 1.72
N SER A 137 12.90 7.27 2.98
CA SER A 137 13.44 8.28 3.91
C SER A 137 14.96 8.18 4.06
N THR A 138 15.50 6.97 4.21
CA THR A 138 16.95 6.70 4.28
C THR A 138 17.63 6.98 2.95
N TRP A 139 16.99 6.63 1.84
CA TRP A 139 17.54 6.92 0.51
C TRP A 139 17.62 8.44 0.27
N ILE A 140 16.57 9.20 0.57
CA ILE A 140 16.56 10.67 0.49
C ILE A 140 17.63 11.26 1.40
N HIS A 141 17.73 10.75 2.64
CA HIS A 141 18.74 11.17 3.61
C HIS A 141 20.14 11.15 3.00
N ASN A 142 20.49 10.06 2.31
CA ASN A 142 21.84 9.81 1.83
C ASN A 142 22.12 10.30 0.40
N ASN A 143 21.10 10.65 -0.38
CA ASN A 143 21.27 10.93 -1.81
C ASN A 143 20.81 12.33 -2.26
N VAL A 144 20.16 13.10 -1.39
CA VAL A 144 19.62 14.43 -1.74
C VAL A 144 20.26 15.52 -0.89
N VAL A 145 20.44 16.71 -1.48
CA VAL A 145 20.85 17.91 -0.73
C VAL A 145 19.72 18.33 0.21
N ARG A 146 19.99 18.32 1.51
CA ARG A 146 19.00 18.62 2.56
C ARG A 146 19.20 19.99 3.22
N GLY A 147 20.31 20.64 2.94
CA GLY A 147 20.62 21.96 3.47
C GLY A 147 21.77 22.58 2.70
N VAL A 148 21.78 23.91 2.68
CA VAL A 148 22.85 24.72 2.08
C VAL A 148 23.25 25.78 3.11
N ARG A 149 24.55 26.03 3.24
CA ARG A 149 25.07 27.07 4.12
C ARG A 149 26.36 27.67 3.59
N LEU A 150 26.74 28.80 4.18
CA LEU A 150 28.12 29.26 4.17
C LEU A 150 28.85 28.64 5.38
N GLY A 151 29.95 27.93 5.13
CA GLY A 151 30.79 27.33 6.18
C GLY A 151 31.61 28.39 6.94
N PRO A 152 32.54 28.00 7.82
CA PRO A 152 33.32 28.95 8.62
C PRO A 152 34.00 30.03 7.78
N VAL A 153 34.08 31.24 8.32
CA VAL A 153 34.83 32.32 7.67
C VAL A 153 36.32 32.07 7.77
N ALA A 154 37.02 32.32 6.67
CA ALA A 154 38.46 32.34 6.58
C ALA A 154 38.91 33.68 5.99
N LEU A 155 40.18 34.01 6.22
CA LEU A 155 40.83 35.21 5.69
C LEU A 155 41.93 34.77 4.73
N SER A 156 42.02 35.41 3.57
CA SER A 156 43.08 35.12 2.60
C SER A 156 44.47 35.48 3.14
N GLY A 157 45.51 35.00 2.45
CA GLY A 157 46.82 35.65 2.51
C GLY A 157 46.78 37.04 1.87
N GLY A 158 47.93 37.72 1.86
CA GLY A 158 48.11 38.99 1.17
C GLY A 158 47.66 38.90 -0.29
N LEU A 159 47.07 39.99 -0.79
CA LEU A 159 46.50 40.04 -2.13
C LEU A 159 47.52 40.55 -3.15
N TRP A 160 47.30 40.14 -4.40
CA TRP A 160 47.82 40.80 -5.59
C TRP A 160 46.65 41.36 -6.39
N ARG A 161 46.90 42.32 -7.29
CA ARG A 161 45.86 43.03 -8.05
C ARG A 161 44.82 42.09 -8.70
N ASP A 162 45.26 40.89 -9.09
CA ASP A 162 44.41 39.79 -9.48
C ASP A 162 44.42 38.70 -8.41
N PHE A 163 43.25 38.33 -7.90
CA PHE A 163 43.09 37.28 -6.91
C PHE A 163 41.88 36.41 -7.21
N GLN A 164 42.08 35.08 -7.15
CA GLN A 164 41.03 34.09 -7.32
C GLN A 164 40.99 33.18 -6.09
N LEU A 165 39.80 33.01 -5.53
CA LEU A 165 39.60 32.03 -4.49
C LEU A 165 39.61 30.60 -5.06
N GLY A 166 39.90 29.62 -4.20
CA GLY A 166 39.74 28.21 -4.55
C GLY A 166 38.27 27.83 -4.83
N GLY A 167 38.05 26.63 -5.36
CA GLY A 167 36.72 26.13 -5.69
C GLY A 167 35.74 26.16 -4.50
N GLY A 168 34.50 26.54 -4.79
CA GLY A 168 33.41 26.59 -3.82
C GLY A 168 33.45 27.74 -2.84
N GLN A 169 34.41 28.66 -2.97
CA GLN A 169 34.52 29.79 -2.06
C GLN A 169 33.80 31.02 -2.61
N VAL A 170 33.21 31.81 -1.72
CA VAL A 170 32.63 33.13 -2.05
C VAL A 170 33.21 34.19 -1.15
N VAL A 171 33.41 35.39 -1.71
CA VAL A 171 33.80 36.58 -0.97
C VAL A 171 32.65 37.01 -0.05
N THR A 172 32.96 37.29 1.21
CA THR A 172 31.99 37.75 2.22
C THR A 172 32.41 39.01 2.95
N GLY A 173 33.58 39.57 2.64
CA GLY A 173 34.06 40.82 3.22
C GLY A 173 35.49 41.13 2.84
N PHE A 174 35.97 42.29 3.28
CA PHE A 174 37.32 42.78 2.99
C PHE A 174 37.98 43.26 4.29
N HIS A 175 39.30 43.10 4.36
CA HIS A 175 40.18 43.71 5.35
C HIS A 175 41.19 44.56 4.59
N THR A 176 41.37 45.82 4.99
CA THR A 176 42.22 46.76 4.26
C THR A 176 42.99 47.68 5.20
N ASP A 177 44.16 48.13 4.75
CA ASP A 177 44.95 49.17 5.40
C ASP A 177 44.45 50.60 5.09
N GLY A 178 43.38 50.73 4.28
CA GLY A 178 42.74 51.99 3.92
C GLY A 178 43.25 52.61 2.61
N LYS A 179 44.16 51.95 1.89
CA LYS A 179 44.52 52.35 0.52
C LYS A 179 43.39 52.05 -0.47
N TRP A 180 43.41 52.77 -1.58
CA TRP A 180 42.41 52.61 -2.66
C TRP A 180 42.63 51.35 -3.50
N GLU A 181 43.84 50.81 -3.50
CA GLU A 181 44.22 49.61 -4.25
C GLU A 181 44.30 48.44 -3.28
N MET A 182 43.62 47.32 -3.57
CA MET A 182 43.66 46.11 -2.74
C MET A 182 44.91 45.29 -3.07
N GLU A 183 46.07 45.69 -2.56
CA GLU A 183 47.34 45.02 -2.82
C GLU A 183 48.28 45.00 -1.61
N GLY A 184 49.03 43.89 -1.46
CA GLY A 184 50.04 43.74 -0.41
C GLY A 184 49.60 42.83 0.73
N ASP A 185 50.45 42.76 1.77
CA ASP A 185 50.33 41.74 2.82
C ASP A 185 49.14 41.95 3.78
N ASP A 186 48.65 43.19 3.93
CA ASP A 186 47.59 43.53 4.89
C ASP A 186 46.20 43.58 4.24
N ASP A 187 46.10 43.87 2.95
CA ASP A 187 44.84 43.79 2.20
C ASP A 187 44.47 42.33 1.97
N LYS A 188 43.27 41.94 2.44
CA LYS A 188 42.78 40.55 2.44
C LYS A 188 41.29 40.47 2.16
N VAL A 189 40.86 39.28 1.75
CA VAL A 189 39.45 38.95 1.54
C VAL A 189 38.98 37.97 2.60
N TYR A 190 37.86 38.30 3.26
CA TYR A 190 37.10 37.30 4.02
C TYR A 190 36.31 36.46 3.04
N TYR A 191 36.45 35.15 3.12
CA TYR A 191 35.73 34.23 2.27
C TYR A 191 35.12 33.09 3.08
N ARG A 192 34.08 32.46 2.50
CA ARG A 192 33.39 31.31 3.10
C ARG A 192 33.18 30.25 2.02
N PRO A 193 33.31 28.95 2.36
CA PRO A 193 32.89 27.90 1.45
C PRO A 193 31.37 27.84 1.37
N VAL A 194 30.82 27.80 0.17
CA VAL A 194 29.45 27.33 -0.06
C VAL A 194 29.44 25.83 0.19
N GLN A 195 28.60 25.38 1.12
CA GLN A 195 28.48 23.98 1.49
C GLN A 195 27.05 23.48 1.34
N TYR A 196 26.92 22.20 1.01
CA TYR A 196 25.64 21.49 0.97
C TYR A 196 25.70 20.22 1.83
N LEU A 197 24.57 19.84 2.42
CA LEU A 197 24.43 18.68 3.30
C LEU A 197 23.84 17.50 2.54
N VAL A 198 24.57 16.37 2.50
CA VAL A 198 24.08 15.06 2.01
C VAL A 198 24.43 14.01 3.06
N GLY A 199 23.48 13.14 3.42
CA GLY A 199 23.59 12.31 4.60
C GLY A 199 23.79 13.17 5.84
N ASP A 200 24.85 12.86 6.59
CA ASP A 200 25.30 13.64 7.75
C ASP A 200 26.52 14.54 7.44
N THR A 201 26.93 14.63 6.17
CA THR A 201 28.18 15.30 5.77
C THR A 201 27.93 16.61 5.04
N TRP A 202 28.54 17.69 5.54
CA TRP A 202 28.65 18.96 4.82
C TRP A 202 29.80 18.91 3.81
N VAL A 203 29.48 19.05 2.53
CA VAL A 203 30.43 19.02 1.41
C VAL A 203 30.59 20.43 0.85
N THR A 204 31.84 20.84 0.55
CA THR A 204 32.10 22.11 -0.14
C THR A 204 31.74 21.98 -1.63
N ALA A 205 30.98 22.95 -2.15
CA ALA A 205 30.56 22.96 -3.54
C ALA A 205 31.75 23.08 -4.51
N PRO A 206 31.68 22.48 -5.71
CA PRO A 206 32.66 22.76 -6.76
C PRO A 206 32.39 24.11 -7.43
N SER A 207 33.44 24.72 -7.99
CA SER A 207 33.34 25.80 -8.97
C SER A 207 33.76 25.25 -10.33
N VAL A 208 33.00 25.56 -11.38
CA VAL A 208 33.26 25.14 -12.78
C VAL A 208 33.62 26.32 -13.65
#